data_AF-A0A9E0XY93-F1
#
_entry.id   AF-A0A9E0XY93-F1
#
_cell.length_a   1.000
_cell.length_b   1.000
_cell.length_c   1.000
_cell.angle_alpha   90.00
_cell.angle_beta   90.00
_cell.angle_gamma   90.00
#
_symmetry.space_group_name_H-M   'P 1'
#
loop_
_entity.id
_entity.type
_entity.pdbx_description
1 polymer ?
#
loop_
_entity_poly.entity_id
_entity_poly.type
_entity_poly.pdbx_seq_one_letter_code
_entity_poly.pdbx_strand_id
1 'polypeptide(L)'
;MKKIICTLPLILLFLSLVTHNGCKQEDEVITPVVDENVDKESASAKNISMVIKFLTDANSFGWAEANNITPVTNFCPNLYNDSAQVPHVLDVVYSAFPGCAGMDGVRRSGKYTLSYTLNSAGDSLYSEISFNDFRIYKNNDLSDTVIRIIGGLKFSSKRVSGTSYRFHSSGEVFLQTLYTGNKDFVITSLEGTANLNSLSDVTDDTYTLYGTGNIDDSGNSASYGISIAASTPLLFNSTCKYPLTGTANFTKGGVTTGCDFSPNSGSCDAIVKFTRGSFSKTVDLSTTNF
;
A
#
# COMPACT_ATOMS: atom_id res chain seq x y z
N MET A 1 -42.61 78.60 -36.94
CA MET A 1 -42.45 77.14 -37.17
C MET A 1 -40.95 76.83 -37.08
N LYS A 2 -40.49 76.54 -35.87
CA LYS A 2 -40.20 75.20 -35.32
C LYS A 2 -39.05 74.50 -36.05
N LYS A 3 -37.89 74.60 -35.40
CA LYS A 3 -36.66 73.84 -35.63
C LYS A 3 -36.47 72.91 -34.41
N ILE A 4 -35.76 71.82 -34.69
CA ILE A 4 -35.04 70.92 -33.77
C ILE A 4 -35.81 69.66 -33.36
N ILE A 5 -35.66 68.68 -34.26
CA ILE A 5 -35.43 67.26 -34.00
C ILE A 5 -33.99 67.12 -33.45
N CYS A 6 -33.76 66.10 -32.60
CA CYS A 6 -32.48 65.41 -32.31
C CYS A 6 -32.11 65.28 -30.82
N THR A 7 -32.96 64.65 -29.99
CA THR A 7 -32.54 64.17 -28.66
C THR A 7 -32.89 62.71 -28.36
N LEU A 8 -33.53 61.97 -29.28
CA LEU A 8 -33.94 60.59 -28.99
C LEU A 8 -32.89 59.47 -29.20
N PRO A 9 -31.83 59.58 -30.05
CA PRO A 9 -30.94 58.43 -30.25
C PRO A 9 -29.80 58.33 -29.22
N LEU A 10 -29.53 59.37 -28.42
CA LEU A 10 -28.42 59.35 -27.45
C LEU A 10 -28.79 58.65 -26.12
N ILE A 11 -30.06 58.65 -25.75
CA ILE A 11 -30.54 58.04 -24.49
C ILE A 11 -30.56 56.51 -24.60
N LEU A 12 -30.85 55.96 -25.78
CA LEU A 12 -30.80 54.51 -26.05
C LEU A 12 -29.36 53.95 -26.07
N LEU A 13 -28.35 54.78 -26.38
CA LEU A 13 -26.94 54.37 -26.33
C LEU A 13 -26.40 54.38 -24.88
N PHE A 14 -26.88 55.28 -24.02
CA PHE A 14 -26.49 55.29 -22.61
C PHE A 14 -27.11 54.15 -21.79
N LEU A 15 -28.28 53.64 -22.19
CA LEU A 15 -28.90 52.47 -21.54
C LEU A 15 -28.26 51.13 -21.92
N SER A 16 -27.58 51.01 -23.07
CA SER A 16 -26.83 49.79 -23.44
C SER A 16 -25.43 49.71 -22.81
N LEU A 17 -24.89 50.85 -22.34
CA LEU A 17 -23.59 50.95 -21.68
C LEU A 17 -23.64 50.73 -20.16
N VAL A 18 -24.83 50.74 -19.54
CA VAL A 18 -24.99 50.67 -18.06
C VAL A 18 -25.52 49.31 -17.56
N THR A 19 -25.82 48.35 -18.44
CA THR A 19 -26.06 46.95 -18.03
C THR A 19 -24.96 45.98 -18.43
N HIS A 20 -23.78 46.49 -18.80
CA HIS A 20 -22.54 45.80 -18.45
C HIS A 20 -22.32 45.96 -16.93
N ASN A 21 -23.27 45.42 -16.15
CA ASN A 21 -22.97 45.00 -14.80
C ASN A 21 -21.85 43.99 -14.98
N GLY A 22 -20.65 44.43 -14.63
CA GLY A 22 -19.47 43.62 -14.72
C GLY A 22 -19.81 42.24 -14.19
N CYS A 23 -19.41 41.23 -14.94
CA CYS A 23 -18.92 40.03 -14.31
C CYS A 23 -17.87 40.51 -13.30
N LYS A 24 -18.29 40.83 -12.08
CA LYS A 24 -17.58 40.34 -10.93
C LYS A 24 -17.60 38.83 -11.15
N GLN A 25 -16.61 38.34 -11.90
CA GLN A 25 -15.88 37.21 -11.37
C GLN A 25 -15.55 37.67 -9.96
N GLU A 26 -16.42 37.31 -9.02
CA GLU A 26 -15.87 36.75 -7.81
C GLU A 26 -14.83 35.79 -8.36
N ASP A 27 -13.56 36.14 -8.17
CA ASP A 27 -12.52 35.13 -8.14
C ASP A 27 -13.03 34.18 -7.06
N GLU A 28 -13.92 33.27 -7.47
CA GLU A 28 -14.08 31.98 -6.84
C GLU A 28 -12.64 31.54 -6.82
N VAL A 29 -12.03 31.69 -5.66
CA VAL A 29 -10.78 31.03 -5.37
C VAL A 29 -11.17 29.60 -5.68
N ILE A 30 -10.78 29.14 -6.87
CA ILE A 30 -10.93 27.75 -7.29
C ILE A 30 -10.05 27.07 -6.26
N THR A 31 -10.69 26.66 -5.17
CA THR A 31 -10.10 25.77 -4.22
C THR A 31 -9.81 24.58 -5.10
N PRO A 32 -8.52 24.21 -5.29
CA PRO A 32 -8.21 23.07 -6.13
C PRO A 32 -9.13 21.95 -5.67
N VAL A 33 -9.85 21.32 -6.60
CA VAL A 33 -10.69 20.17 -6.28
C VAL A 33 -9.71 19.15 -5.71
N VAL A 34 -9.57 19.15 -4.39
CA VAL A 34 -8.94 18.08 -3.65
C VAL A 34 -9.97 16.98 -3.82
N ASP A 35 -9.80 16.18 -4.87
CA ASP A 35 -10.61 15.00 -5.06
C ASP A 35 -10.33 14.12 -3.84
N GLU A 36 -11.20 14.19 -2.84
CA GLU A 36 -11.08 13.48 -1.56
C GLU A 36 -10.84 11.98 -1.76
N ASN A 37 -11.15 11.45 -2.95
CA ASN A 37 -10.85 10.08 -3.30
C ASN A 37 -9.35 9.82 -3.45
N VAL A 38 -8.56 10.75 -3.99
CA VAL A 38 -7.12 10.50 -4.24
C VAL A 38 -6.33 10.39 -2.94
N ASP A 39 -6.65 11.18 -1.93
CA ASP A 39 -5.95 11.11 -0.65
C ASP A 39 -6.25 9.78 0.07
N LYS A 40 -7.50 9.30 -0.02
CA LYS A 40 -7.93 8.00 0.51
C LYS A 40 -7.36 6.81 -0.28
N GLU A 41 -7.30 6.93 -1.60
CA GLU A 41 -6.65 5.97 -2.50
C GLU A 41 -5.13 5.91 -2.22
N SER A 42 -4.50 7.04 -1.94
CA SER A 42 -3.08 7.13 -1.57
C SER A 42 -2.79 6.43 -0.25
N ALA A 43 -3.61 6.65 0.79
CA ALA A 43 -3.50 5.92 2.05
C ALA A 43 -3.71 4.41 1.83
N SER A 44 -4.66 4.04 0.96
CA SER A 44 -4.92 2.63 0.61
C SER A 44 -3.75 1.98 -0.13
N ALA A 45 -3.10 2.68 -1.07
CA ALA A 45 -1.91 2.22 -1.77
C ALA A 45 -0.74 1.97 -0.81
N LYS A 46 -0.56 2.85 0.19
CA LYS A 46 0.41 2.67 1.26
C LYS A 46 0.11 1.43 2.10
N ASN A 47 -1.16 1.20 2.44
CA ASN A 47 -1.59 0.03 3.21
C ASN A 47 -1.37 -1.28 2.45
N ILE A 48 -1.72 -1.34 1.16
CA ILE A 48 -1.45 -2.52 0.32
C ILE A 48 0.05 -2.85 0.33
N SER A 49 0.89 -1.84 0.08
CA SER A 49 2.35 -2.03 -0.01
C SER A 49 2.90 -2.61 1.29
N MET A 50 2.43 -2.09 2.42
CA MET A 50 2.81 -2.53 3.76
C MET A 50 2.35 -3.97 4.05
N VAL A 51 1.10 -4.33 3.74
CA VAL A 51 0.59 -5.69 4.01
C VAL A 51 1.30 -6.73 3.12
N ILE A 52 1.49 -6.42 1.84
CA ILE A 52 2.23 -7.30 0.93
C ILE A 52 3.67 -7.49 1.43
N LYS A 53 4.32 -6.43 1.93
CA LYS A 53 5.67 -6.53 2.49
C LYS A 53 5.77 -7.54 3.63
N PHE A 54 4.78 -7.59 4.53
CA PHE A 54 4.77 -8.58 5.61
C PHE A 54 4.66 -10.00 5.10
N LEU A 55 3.84 -10.21 4.07
CA LEU A 55 3.72 -11.52 3.43
C LEU A 55 5.01 -11.96 2.78
N THR A 56 5.66 -11.07 2.03
CA THR A 56 6.92 -11.39 1.35
C THR A 56 8.02 -11.68 2.37
N ASP A 57 8.15 -10.86 3.42
CA ASP A 57 9.18 -11.07 4.44
C ASP A 57 8.95 -12.37 5.22
N ALA A 58 7.71 -12.64 5.62
CA ALA A 58 7.37 -13.88 6.30
C ALA A 58 7.60 -15.13 5.43
N ASN A 59 7.33 -15.06 4.13
CA ASN A 59 7.63 -16.17 3.22
C ASN A 59 9.14 -16.39 3.08
N SER A 60 9.93 -15.33 2.95
CA SER A 60 11.39 -15.40 2.89
C SER A 60 11.98 -16.02 4.15
N PHE A 61 11.59 -15.51 5.33
CA PHE A 61 12.05 -16.07 6.62
C PHE A 61 11.57 -17.50 6.83
N GLY A 62 10.33 -17.81 6.48
CA GLY A 62 9.78 -19.17 6.58
C GLY A 62 10.56 -20.18 5.75
N TRP A 63 10.96 -19.82 4.53
CA TRP A 63 11.78 -20.69 3.69
C TRP A 63 13.23 -20.80 4.16
N ALA A 64 13.84 -19.72 4.65
CA ALA A 64 15.17 -19.80 5.25
C ALA A 64 15.16 -20.77 6.45
N GLU A 65 14.19 -20.61 7.35
CA GLU A 65 14.04 -21.47 8.54
C GLU A 65 13.71 -22.92 8.16
N ALA A 66 12.80 -23.14 7.21
CA ALA A 66 12.48 -24.47 6.69
C ALA A 66 13.69 -25.24 6.14
N ASN A 67 14.75 -24.54 5.74
CA ASN A 67 16.00 -25.13 5.26
C ASN A 67 17.12 -25.08 6.33
N ASN A 68 16.80 -24.80 7.60
CA ASN A 68 17.73 -24.63 8.71
C ASN A 68 18.80 -23.56 8.45
N ILE A 69 18.42 -22.49 7.73
CA ILE A 69 19.29 -21.36 7.44
C ILE A 69 18.82 -20.20 8.30
N THR A 70 19.73 -19.69 9.13
CA THR A 70 19.52 -18.37 9.75
C THR A 70 19.86 -17.31 8.71
N PRO A 71 18.86 -16.58 8.17
CA PRO A 71 19.13 -15.57 7.17
C PRO A 71 19.97 -14.45 7.80
N VAL A 72 20.99 -14.01 7.08
CA VAL A 72 21.79 -12.86 7.49
C VAL A 72 20.98 -11.62 7.16
N THR A 73 20.44 -10.98 8.19
CA THR A 73 19.85 -9.64 8.05
C THR A 73 20.89 -8.63 8.55
N ASN A 74 21.41 -7.78 7.66
CA ASN A 74 22.20 -6.60 8.07
C ASN A 74 21.32 -5.54 8.80
N PHE A 75 20.06 -5.89 9.06
CA PHE A 75 18.98 -5.06 9.58
C PHE A 75 18.19 -5.87 10.61
N CYS A 76 17.29 -5.22 11.35
CA CYS A 76 16.24 -5.94 12.09
C CYS A 76 15.31 -6.69 11.12
N PRO A 77 14.62 -7.77 11.55
CA PRO A 77 14.37 -8.23 12.93
C PRO A 77 15.35 -9.29 13.45
N ASN A 78 15.23 -9.64 14.74
CA ASN A 78 15.78 -10.88 15.28
C ASN A 78 14.78 -12.02 15.07
N LEU A 79 15.29 -13.20 14.72
CA LEU A 79 14.48 -14.40 14.46
C LEU A 79 14.69 -15.43 15.57
N TYR A 80 13.60 -15.95 16.12
CA TYR A 80 13.61 -16.98 17.17
C TYR A 80 12.76 -18.16 16.74
N ASN A 81 13.37 -19.33 16.57
CA ASN A 81 12.67 -20.54 16.19
C ASN A 81 12.41 -21.44 17.40
N ASP A 82 11.19 -21.93 17.53
CA ASP A 82 10.85 -23.11 18.33
C ASP A 82 10.62 -24.32 17.40
N SER A 83 11.74 -24.93 16.97
CA SER A 83 11.74 -26.06 16.03
C SER A 83 11.16 -27.35 16.62
N ALA A 84 10.98 -27.41 17.94
CA ALA A 84 10.48 -28.58 18.64
C ALA A 84 8.95 -28.77 18.53
N GLN A 85 8.23 -27.76 18.03
CA GLN A 85 6.77 -27.78 17.89
C GLN A 85 6.32 -28.08 16.45
N VAL A 86 5.15 -28.71 16.32
CA VAL A 86 4.41 -28.86 15.04
C VAL A 86 2.99 -28.31 15.25
N PRO A 87 2.56 -27.26 14.51
CA PRO A 87 3.32 -26.53 13.48
C PRO A 87 4.60 -25.88 14.04
N HIS A 88 5.62 -25.74 13.20
CA HIS A 88 6.84 -25.04 13.56
C HIS A 88 6.52 -23.56 13.78
N VAL A 89 7.20 -22.93 14.73
CA VAL A 89 6.91 -21.55 15.13
C VAL A 89 8.17 -20.70 15.01
N LEU A 90 8.12 -19.68 14.16
CA LEU A 90 9.14 -18.66 14.01
C LEU A 90 8.62 -17.32 14.52
N ASP A 91 9.19 -16.84 15.61
CA ASP A 91 8.95 -15.50 16.14
C ASP A 91 9.86 -14.49 15.43
N VAL A 92 9.24 -13.50 14.79
CA VAL A 92 9.93 -12.39 14.13
C VAL A 92 9.83 -11.16 15.01
N VAL A 93 10.94 -10.83 15.68
CA VAL A 93 10.95 -9.87 16.80
C VAL A 93 11.72 -8.62 16.43
N TYR A 94 11.02 -7.49 16.51
CA TYR A 94 11.61 -6.17 16.48
C TYR A 94 11.76 -5.67 17.92
N SER A 95 12.83 -4.93 18.20
CA SER A 95 13.10 -4.39 19.53
C SER A 95 11.88 -3.66 20.11
N ALA A 96 11.78 -3.59 21.44
CA ALA A 96 10.76 -2.79 22.11
C ALA A 96 10.83 -1.31 21.68
N PHE A 97 9.73 -0.57 21.86
CA PHE A 97 9.60 0.84 21.46
C PHE A 97 10.89 1.64 21.77
N PRO A 98 11.47 2.34 20.78
CA PRO A 98 10.91 2.67 19.46
C PRO A 98 11.20 1.64 18.36
N GLY A 99 11.72 0.48 18.73
CA GLY A 99 12.05 -0.59 17.81
C GLY A 99 13.20 -0.26 16.87
N CYS A 100 13.19 -0.85 15.68
CA CYS A 100 14.28 -0.75 14.71
C CYS A 100 13.79 -0.81 13.27
N ALA A 101 14.64 -0.36 12.34
CA ALA A 101 14.35 -0.36 10.92
C ALA A 101 14.53 -1.77 10.34
N GLY A 102 13.53 -2.22 9.58
CA GLY A 102 13.65 -3.41 8.74
C GLY A 102 14.51 -3.15 7.50
N MET A 103 14.61 -4.16 6.64
CA MET A 103 15.38 -4.11 5.39
C MET A 103 14.94 -3.01 4.41
N ASP A 104 13.68 -2.58 4.52
CA ASP A 104 13.08 -1.50 3.74
C ASP A 104 13.18 -0.11 4.39
N GLY A 105 13.96 0.00 5.46
CA GLY A 105 14.12 1.24 6.23
C GLY A 105 12.90 1.63 7.07
N VAL A 106 11.81 0.84 7.07
CA VAL A 106 10.61 1.14 7.87
C VAL A 106 10.83 0.69 9.31
N ARG A 107 10.67 1.63 10.25
CA ARG A 107 10.76 1.35 11.68
C ARG A 107 9.55 0.56 12.16
N ARG A 108 9.82 -0.49 12.93
CA ARG A 108 8.86 -1.43 13.51
C ARG A 108 9.24 -1.78 14.94
N SER A 109 8.26 -2.13 15.76
CA SER A 109 8.48 -2.65 17.12
C SER A 109 7.47 -3.73 17.48
N GLY A 110 7.81 -4.59 18.42
CA GLY A 110 6.96 -5.73 18.82
C GLY A 110 7.29 -6.96 17.99
N LYS A 111 6.34 -7.90 17.86
CA LYS A 111 6.59 -9.15 17.13
C LYS A 111 5.39 -9.62 16.33
N TYR A 112 5.67 -10.40 15.29
CA TYR A 112 4.69 -11.28 14.69
C TYR A 112 5.22 -12.72 14.74
N THR A 113 4.30 -13.67 14.75
CA THR A 113 4.60 -15.10 14.83
C THR A 113 4.20 -15.75 13.52
N LEU A 114 5.12 -16.50 12.92
CA LEU A 114 4.88 -17.34 11.76
C LEU A 114 4.76 -18.79 12.22
N SER A 115 3.55 -19.33 12.17
CA SER A 115 3.31 -20.77 12.35
C SER A 115 3.29 -21.44 10.99
N TYR A 116 4.11 -22.47 10.76
CA TYR A 116 4.20 -23.10 9.45
C TYR A 116 4.33 -24.62 9.51
N THR A 117 3.92 -25.27 8.43
CA THR A 117 4.07 -26.71 8.20
C THR A 117 4.69 -26.94 6.83
N LEU A 118 5.63 -27.88 6.77
CA LEU A 118 6.18 -28.40 5.53
C LEU A 118 5.44 -29.68 5.14
N ASN A 119 5.21 -29.88 3.86
CA ASN A 119 4.79 -31.18 3.38
C ASN A 119 5.92 -32.22 3.50
N SER A 120 5.59 -33.50 3.34
CA SER A 120 6.55 -34.59 3.46
C SER A 120 7.69 -34.54 2.42
N ALA A 121 7.47 -33.86 1.29
CA ALA A 121 8.50 -33.66 0.26
C ALA A 121 9.45 -32.49 0.58
N GLY A 122 9.13 -31.65 1.58
CA GLY A 122 9.88 -30.44 1.91
C GLY A 122 9.85 -29.36 0.81
N ASP A 123 8.94 -29.48 -0.16
CA ASP A 123 8.85 -28.58 -1.31
C ASP A 123 7.67 -27.60 -1.23
N SER A 124 6.79 -27.76 -0.23
CA SER A 124 5.62 -26.93 -0.02
C SER A 124 5.52 -26.52 1.44
N LEU A 125 5.30 -25.23 1.66
CA LEU A 125 5.16 -24.59 2.96
C LEU A 125 3.77 -23.95 3.05
N TYR A 126 3.04 -24.25 4.13
CA TYR A 126 1.79 -23.58 4.49
C TYR A 126 2.00 -22.84 5.79
N SER A 127 1.51 -21.61 5.86
CA SER A 127 1.83 -20.68 6.94
C SER A 127 0.65 -19.81 7.36
N GLU A 128 0.65 -19.48 8.64
CA GLU A 128 -0.18 -18.46 9.26
C GLU A 128 0.71 -17.45 9.98
N ILE A 129 0.50 -16.17 9.68
CA ILE A 129 1.12 -15.02 10.33
C ILE A 129 0.13 -14.49 11.34
N SER A 130 0.53 -14.40 12.60
CA SER A 130 -0.24 -13.76 13.67
C SER A 130 0.48 -12.52 14.16
N PHE A 131 -0.22 -11.39 14.21
CA PHE A 131 0.35 -10.13 14.69
C PHE A 131 0.01 -9.94 16.18
N ASN A 132 1.04 -10.00 17.03
CA ASN A 132 0.92 -9.86 18.48
C ASN A 132 1.66 -8.62 18.97
N ASP A 133 0.92 -7.51 19.14
CA ASP A 133 1.46 -6.21 19.56
C ASP A 133 2.51 -5.62 18.59
N PHE A 134 2.34 -5.90 17.31
CA PHE A 134 3.19 -5.39 16.25
C PHE A 134 2.81 -3.95 15.87
N ARG A 135 3.81 -3.07 15.76
CA ARG A 135 3.62 -1.63 15.49
C ARG A 135 4.54 -1.13 14.39
N ILE A 136 4.04 -0.17 13.61
CA ILE A 136 4.75 0.51 12.53
C ILE A 136 4.68 2.01 12.76
N TYR A 137 5.78 2.69 12.44
CA TYR A 137 5.91 4.14 12.60
C TYR A 137 5.87 4.82 11.23
N LYS A 138 5.13 5.93 11.15
CA LYS A 138 4.93 6.67 9.90
C LYS A 138 6.26 7.17 9.33
N ASN A 139 7.06 7.83 10.17
CA ASN A 139 8.44 8.18 9.87
C ASN A 139 9.36 7.66 10.98
N ASN A 140 10.66 7.84 10.81
CA ASN A 140 11.67 7.42 11.79
C ASN A 140 11.67 8.28 13.08
N ASP A 141 10.72 9.20 13.23
CA ASP A 141 10.58 10.10 14.39
C ASP A 141 9.73 9.45 15.50
N LEU A 142 10.10 9.69 16.75
CA LEU A 142 9.47 9.15 17.96
C LEU A 142 8.12 9.81 18.29
N SER A 143 7.84 10.96 17.69
CA SER A 143 6.61 11.73 17.89
C SER A 143 5.46 11.31 16.97
N ASP A 144 5.69 10.35 16.08
CA ASP A 144 4.79 10.03 14.98
C ASP A 144 3.58 9.16 15.34
N THR A 145 2.59 9.21 14.44
CA THR A 145 1.45 8.29 14.45
C THR A 145 1.93 6.85 14.35
N VAL A 146 1.52 6.04 15.32
CA VAL A 146 1.79 4.60 15.40
C VAL A 146 0.60 3.82 14.90
N ILE A 147 0.85 2.87 14.00
CA ILE A 147 -0.15 1.91 13.53
C ILE A 147 0.12 0.59 14.24
N ARG A 148 -0.88 0.10 14.96
CA ARG A 148 -0.88 -1.25 15.50
C ARG A 148 -1.49 -2.18 14.46
N ILE A 149 -0.83 -3.31 14.20
CA ILE A 149 -1.38 -4.37 13.35
C ILE A 149 -1.93 -5.48 14.24
N ILE A 150 -3.14 -5.91 13.95
CA ILE A 150 -3.86 -6.99 14.60
C ILE A 150 -4.41 -7.92 13.51
N GLY A 151 -4.71 -9.17 13.84
CA GLY A 151 -5.28 -10.15 12.91
C GLY A 151 -4.23 -11.13 12.42
N GLY A 152 -4.47 -11.69 11.24
CA GLY A 152 -3.59 -12.71 10.69
C GLY A 152 -3.74 -12.94 9.20
N LEU A 153 -2.60 -13.24 8.58
CA LEU A 153 -2.52 -13.56 7.16
C LEU A 153 -2.14 -15.01 6.99
N LYS A 154 -2.57 -15.61 5.90
CA LYS A 154 -2.21 -16.98 5.53
C LYS A 154 -1.51 -16.96 4.20
N PHE A 155 -0.54 -17.84 4.04
CA PHE A 155 0.07 -18.06 2.75
C PHE A 155 0.49 -19.51 2.57
N SER A 156 0.60 -19.90 1.32
CA SER A 156 1.20 -21.15 0.89
C SER A 156 2.23 -20.83 -0.19
N SER A 157 3.31 -21.58 -0.17
CA SER A 157 4.41 -21.41 -1.09
C SER A 157 4.94 -22.77 -1.51
N LYS A 158 5.16 -22.98 -2.79
CA LYS A 158 5.62 -24.26 -3.34
C LYS A 158 6.79 -24.07 -4.29
N ARG A 159 7.89 -24.77 -4.04
CA ARG A 159 9.07 -24.77 -4.91
C ARG A 159 8.70 -25.30 -6.29
N VAL A 160 9.00 -24.52 -7.32
CA VAL A 160 8.84 -24.91 -8.73
C VAL A 160 10.16 -25.42 -9.26
N SER A 161 11.23 -24.68 -9.02
CA SER A 161 12.57 -24.99 -9.52
C SER A 161 13.61 -24.16 -8.79
N GLY A 162 14.69 -24.79 -8.30
CA GLY A 162 15.78 -24.08 -7.64
C GLY A 162 15.27 -23.14 -6.53
N THR A 163 15.48 -21.84 -6.74
CA THR A 163 15.09 -20.74 -5.85
C THR A 163 13.74 -20.11 -6.17
N SER A 164 12.99 -20.65 -7.14
CA SER A 164 11.69 -20.12 -7.57
C SER A 164 10.54 -20.91 -6.96
N TYR A 165 9.55 -20.18 -6.44
CA TYR A 165 8.40 -20.70 -5.71
C TYR A 165 7.11 -20.07 -6.23
N ARG A 166 6.06 -20.87 -6.40
CA ARG A 166 4.70 -20.35 -6.54
C ARG A 166 4.20 -19.89 -5.17
N PHE A 167 3.59 -18.73 -5.12
CA PHE A 167 3.08 -18.11 -3.90
C PHE A 167 1.57 -17.89 -4.02
N HIS A 168 0.85 -18.16 -2.94
CA HIS A 168 -0.57 -17.84 -2.80
C HIS A 168 -0.85 -17.38 -1.37
N SER A 169 -1.64 -16.33 -1.19
CA SER A 169 -1.99 -15.77 0.10
C SER A 169 -3.43 -15.28 0.15
N SER A 170 -4.00 -15.31 1.36
CA SER A 170 -5.30 -14.77 1.72
C SER A 170 -5.29 -14.40 3.21
N GLY A 171 -6.33 -13.71 3.68
CA GLY A 171 -6.50 -13.42 5.10
C GLY A 171 -6.84 -11.96 5.35
N GLU A 172 -6.78 -11.56 6.61
CA GLU A 172 -7.28 -10.26 7.04
C GLU A 172 -6.39 -9.67 8.14
N VAL A 173 -6.06 -8.40 7.98
CA VAL A 173 -5.36 -7.62 8.99
C VAL A 173 -6.09 -6.33 9.29
N PHE A 174 -6.07 -5.98 10.57
CA PHE A 174 -6.66 -4.78 11.12
C PHE A 174 -5.53 -3.80 11.43
N LEU A 175 -5.57 -2.64 10.78
CA LEU A 175 -4.64 -1.53 10.97
C LEU A 175 -5.31 -0.52 11.90
N GLN A 176 -4.92 -0.54 13.18
CA GLN A 176 -5.45 0.35 14.20
C GLN A 176 -4.50 1.53 14.41
N THR A 177 -4.95 2.74 14.08
CA THR A 177 -4.24 3.96 14.47
C THR A 177 -4.68 4.39 15.87
N LEU A 178 -3.77 4.95 16.68
CA LEU A 178 -4.11 5.39 18.05
C LEU A 178 -5.12 6.55 18.09
N TYR A 179 -5.30 7.30 16.99
CA TYR A 179 -6.02 8.59 17.02
C TYR A 179 -7.04 8.81 15.89
N THR A 180 -7.04 8.02 14.80
CA THR A 180 -7.78 8.38 13.57
C THR A 180 -8.62 7.26 12.94
N GLY A 181 -8.73 6.10 13.60
CA GLY A 181 -9.65 5.03 13.19
C GLY A 181 -8.97 3.68 12.90
N ASN A 182 -9.82 2.67 12.69
CA ASN A 182 -9.44 1.31 12.32
C ASN A 182 -9.66 1.11 10.82
N LYS A 183 -8.72 0.42 10.16
CA LYS A 183 -8.87 -0.02 8.77
C LYS A 183 -8.72 -1.52 8.69
N ASP A 184 -9.58 -2.13 7.89
CA ASP A 184 -9.63 -3.57 7.73
C ASP A 184 -9.14 -3.87 6.31
N PHE A 185 -8.10 -4.68 6.21
CA PHE A 185 -7.51 -5.06 4.92
C PHE A 185 -7.66 -6.56 4.72
N VAL A 186 -8.45 -6.93 3.72
CA VAL A 186 -8.78 -8.30 3.39
C VAL A 186 -8.13 -8.68 2.07
N ILE A 187 -7.24 -9.68 2.11
CA ILE A 187 -6.72 -10.33 0.91
C ILE A 187 -7.64 -11.51 0.58
N THR A 188 -8.38 -11.38 -0.50
CA THR A 188 -9.23 -12.46 -1.02
C THR A 188 -8.37 -13.53 -1.69
N SER A 189 -7.47 -13.11 -2.58
CA SER A 189 -6.45 -13.97 -3.19
C SER A 189 -5.30 -13.11 -3.67
N LEU A 190 -4.07 -13.44 -3.28
CA LEU A 190 -2.86 -12.86 -3.83
C LEU A 190 -1.96 -14.00 -4.30
N GLU A 191 -1.70 -14.08 -5.59
CA GLU A 191 -0.96 -15.14 -6.25
C GLU A 191 0.28 -14.59 -6.91
N GLY A 192 1.26 -15.46 -7.16
CA GLY A 192 2.46 -15.02 -7.83
C GLY A 192 3.62 -15.99 -7.78
N THR A 193 4.80 -15.42 -8.02
CA THR A 193 6.08 -16.12 -7.95
C THR A 193 6.99 -15.39 -6.98
N ALA A 194 7.65 -16.14 -6.11
CA ALA A 194 8.76 -15.68 -5.29
C ALA A 194 10.06 -16.27 -5.83
N ASN A 195 11.07 -15.45 -6.08
CA ASN A 195 12.42 -15.90 -6.39
C ASN A 195 13.31 -15.54 -5.21
N LEU A 196 13.67 -16.57 -4.43
CA LEU A 196 14.48 -16.46 -3.22
C LEU A 196 15.94 -16.76 -3.56
N ASN A 197 16.61 -15.82 -4.23
CA ASN A 197 17.88 -16.09 -4.94
C ASN A 197 18.93 -16.68 -4.00
N SER A 198 18.99 -16.21 -2.76
CA SER A 198 19.75 -16.83 -1.69
C SER A 198 18.95 -16.93 -0.40
N LEU A 199 18.72 -18.16 0.08
CA LEU A 199 18.05 -18.36 1.38
C LEU A 199 18.86 -17.79 2.57
N SER A 200 20.16 -17.52 2.39
CA SER A 200 20.98 -16.88 3.44
C SER A 200 20.98 -15.36 3.35
N ASP A 201 20.52 -14.76 2.26
CA ASP A 201 20.44 -13.31 2.06
C ASP A 201 19.07 -12.92 1.52
N VAL A 202 18.16 -12.65 2.45
CA VAL A 202 16.78 -12.27 2.11
C VAL A 202 16.68 -10.93 1.39
N THR A 203 17.76 -10.13 1.30
CA THR A 203 17.73 -8.80 0.64
C THR A 203 17.66 -8.89 -0.89
N ASP A 204 18.02 -10.04 -1.46
CA ASP A 204 17.98 -10.29 -2.90
C ASP A 204 16.64 -10.84 -3.39
N ASP A 205 15.72 -11.17 -2.48
CA ASP A 205 14.45 -11.79 -2.80
C ASP A 205 13.55 -10.87 -3.63
N THR A 206 12.88 -11.48 -4.62
CA THR A 206 11.94 -10.77 -5.49
C THR A 206 10.61 -11.50 -5.60
N TYR A 207 9.52 -10.73 -5.66
CA TYR A 207 8.15 -11.24 -5.72
C TYR A 207 7.38 -10.57 -6.84
N THR A 208 6.75 -11.37 -7.69
CA THR A 208 5.82 -10.91 -8.73
C THR A 208 4.41 -11.34 -8.33
N LEU A 209 3.55 -10.39 -8.00
CA LEU A 209 2.27 -10.65 -7.34
C LEU A 209 1.09 -10.04 -8.10
N TYR A 210 -0.02 -10.76 -8.17
CA TYR A 210 -1.29 -10.34 -8.74
C TYR A 210 -2.45 -10.94 -7.95
N GLY A 211 -3.66 -10.41 -8.10
CA GLY A 211 -4.80 -10.92 -7.32
C GLY A 211 -5.83 -9.87 -6.98
N THR A 212 -6.57 -10.10 -5.90
CA THR A 212 -7.70 -9.29 -5.46
C THR A 212 -7.81 -9.21 -3.94
N GLY A 213 -8.41 -8.14 -3.46
CA GLY A 213 -8.71 -7.93 -2.06
C GLY A 213 -9.68 -6.78 -1.88
N ASN A 214 -9.90 -6.41 -0.63
CA ASN A 214 -10.71 -5.25 -0.27
C ASN A 214 -10.01 -4.50 0.87
N ILE A 215 -10.19 -3.19 0.90
CA ILE A 215 -9.86 -2.37 2.05
C ILE A 215 -11.12 -1.66 2.51
N ASP A 216 -11.42 -1.73 3.80
CA ASP A 216 -12.49 -0.97 4.43
C ASP A 216 -11.89 0.02 5.44
N ASP A 217 -12.05 1.30 5.16
CA ASP A 217 -11.67 2.38 6.06
C ASP A 217 -12.91 2.85 6.83
N SER A 218 -13.18 2.17 7.95
CA SER A 218 -14.33 2.42 8.82
C SER A 218 -14.36 3.84 9.40
N GLY A 219 -13.19 4.51 9.48
CA GLY A 219 -13.06 5.90 9.94
C GLY A 219 -13.42 6.94 8.87
N ASN A 220 -13.32 6.59 7.58
CA ASN A 220 -13.46 7.53 6.46
C ASN A 220 -14.55 7.16 5.43
N SER A 221 -15.39 6.16 5.73
CA SER A 221 -16.46 5.66 4.84
C SER A 221 -15.95 5.30 3.44
N ALA A 222 -14.77 4.69 3.38
CA ALA A 222 -14.12 4.34 2.12
C ALA A 222 -13.80 2.85 2.07
N SER A 223 -14.69 2.11 1.40
CA SER A 223 -14.44 0.73 1.01
C SER A 223 -14.06 0.69 -0.47
N TYR A 224 -12.93 0.06 -0.78
CA TYR A 224 -12.46 -0.15 -2.15
C TYR A 224 -12.24 -1.64 -2.41
N GLY A 225 -12.75 -2.11 -3.54
CA GLY A 225 -12.28 -3.36 -4.14
C GLY A 225 -10.92 -3.13 -4.79
N ILE A 226 -9.98 -4.03 -4.55
CA ILE A 226 -8.61 -3.96 -5.06
C ILE A 226 -8.41 -5.10 -6.05
N SER A 227 -7.81 -4.80 -7.20
CA SER A 227 -7.36 -5.81 -8.15
C SER A 227 -5.99 -5.47 -8.73
N ILE A 228 -5.16 -6.49 -8.92
CA ILE A 228 -3.85 -6.42 -9.55
C ILE A 228 -3.86 -7.45 -10.67
N ALA A 229 -3.71 -7.00 -11.91
CA ALA A 229 -3.78 -7.88 -13.07
C ALA A 229 -2.45 -8.63 -13.28
N ALA A 230 -2.52 -9.90 -13.69
CA ALA A 230 -1.33 -10.70 -14.02
C ALA A 230 -0.51 -10.13 -15.20
N SER A 231 -1.12 -9.30 -16.05
CA SER A 231 -0.43 -8.59 -17.14
C SER A 231 0.38 -7.38 -16.68
N THR A 232 0.08 -6.84 -15.49
CA THR A 232 0.77 -5.69 -14.87
C THR A 232 0.94 -5.95 -13.37
N PRO A 233 1.62 -7.05 -13.00
CA PRO A 233 1.72 -7.48 -11.61
C PRO A 233 2.54 -6.48 -10.79
N LEU A 234 2.35 -6.48 -9.48
CA LEU A 234 3.26 -5.77 -8.58
C LEU A 234 4.56 -6.54 -8.46
N LEU A 235 5.68 -5.88 -8.73
CA LEU A 235 7.01 -6.41 -8.48
C LEU A 235 7.54 -5.85 -7.17
N PHE A 236 7.91 -6.70 -6.23
CA PHE A 236 8.52 -6.32 -4.95
C PHE A 236 9.93 -6.87 -4.83
N ASN A 237 10.79 -6.09 -4.19
CA ASN A 237 12.04 -6.56 -3.61
C ASN A 237 12.00 -6.32 -2.10
N SER A 238 12.63 -7.19 -1.32
CA SER A 238 12.60 -7.17 0.15
C SER A 238 13.26 -5.94 0.79
N THR A 239 14.09 -5.19 0.05
CA THR A 239 14.65 -3.90 0.51
C THR A 239 13.75 -2.71 0.19
N CYS A 240 12.61 -2.94 -0.48
CA CYS A 240 11.71 -1.87 -0.89
C CYS A 240 10.46 -1.76 -0.01
N LYS A 241 10.17 -0.52 0.37
CA LYS A 241 8.95 -0.15 1.10
C LYS A 241 7.71 -0.21 0.18
N TYR A 242 7.90 0.14 -1.09
CA TYR A 242 6.86 0.18 -2.11
C TYR A 242 7.22 -0.76 -3.27
N PRO A 243 6.25 -1.23 -4.08
CA PRO A 243 6.54 -1.99 -5.28
C PRO A 243 7.57 -1.29 -6.17
N LEU A 244 8.47 -2.06 -6.77
CA LEU A 244 9.39 -1.60 -7.81
C LEU A 244 8.63 -1.13 -9.05
N THR A 245 7.58 -1.87 -9.43
CA THR A 245 6.71 -1.59 -10.59
C THR A 245 5.34 -2.24 -10.39
N GLY A 246 4.41 -1.91 -11.30
CA GLY A 246 3.11 -2.56 -11.40
C GLY A 246 1.95 -1.63 -11.13
N THR A 247 0.74 -2.12 -11.35
CA THR A 247 -0.48 -1.32 -11.19
C THR A 247 -1.50 -2.04 -10.33
N ALA A 248 -1.96 -1.36 -9.28
CA ALA A 248 -3.11 -1.77 -8.48
C ALA A 248 -4.32 -0.92 -8.86
N ASN A 249 -5.47 -1.56 -9.08
CA ASN A 249 -6.73 -0.89 -9.41
C ASN A 249 -7.63 -0.84 -8.18
N PHE A 250 -8.08 0.36 -7.82
CA PHE A 250 -9.03 0.62 -6.75
C PHE A 250 -10.41 0.87 -7.35
N THR A 251 -11.42 0.13 -6.91
CA THR A 251 -12.79 0.24 -7.44
C THR A 251 -13.78 0.58 -6.34
N LYS A 252 -14.54 1.67 -6.52
CA LYS A 252 -15.62 2.11 -5.62
C LYS A 252 -16.80 2.61 -6.43
N GLY A 253 -18.01 2.10 -6.16
CA GLY A 253 -19.22 2.55 -6.83
C GLY A 253 -19.19 2.41 -8.37
N GLY A 254 -18.51 1.38 -8.89
CA GLY A 254 -18.36 1.14 -10.33
C GLY A 254 -17.27 1.99 -11.02
N VAL A 255 -16.57 2.84 -10.26
CA VAL A 255 -15.47 3.66 -10.75
C VAL A 255 -14.15 3.00 -10.40
N THR A 256 -13.26 2.83 -11.38
CA THR A 256 -11.92 2.25 -11.20
C THR A 256 -10.83 3.31 -11.38
N THR A 257 -9.96 3.44 -10.39
CA THR A 257 -8.74 4.24 -10.42
C THR A 257 -7.53 3.30 -10.44
N GLY A 258 -6.68 3.41 -11.45
CA GLY A 258 -5.41 2.69 -11.51
C GLY A 258 -4.30 3.47 -10.79
N CYS A 259 -3.56 2.80 -9.93
CA CYS A 259 -2.38 3.32 -9.22
C CYS A 259 -1.13 2.64 -9.75
N ASP A 260 -0.35 3.37 -10.53
CA ASP A 260 0.95 2.96 -11.03
C ASP A 260 2.03 3.29 -10.00
N PHE A 261 2.77 2.26 -9.56
CA PHE A 261 3.83 2.37 -8.56
C PHE A 261 5.21 2.72 -9.14
N SER A 262 5.37 2.80 -10.46
CA SER A 262 6.62 3.26 -11.06
C SER A 262 6.37 4.16 -12.29
N PRO A 263 5.65 5.29 -12.10
CA PRO A 263 5.27 6.15 -13.21
C PRO A 263 6.46 6.84 -13.89
N ASN A 264 7.61 6.93 -13.20
CA ASN A 264 8.82 7.61 -13.67
C ASN A 264 10.01 6.66 -13.85
N SER A 265 9.78 5.34 -13.92
CA SER A 265 10.86 4.33 -13.90
C SER A 265 11.76 4.40 -12.65
N GLY A 266 11.30 5.08 -11.59
CA GLY A 266 11.93 5.08 -10.29
C GLY A 266 11.61 3.77 -9.59
N SER A 267 12.64 2.99 -9.31
CA SER A 267 12.53 1.79 -8.50
C SER A 267 12.44 2.18 -7.04
N CYS A 268 11.56 1.52 -6.27
CA CYS A 268 11.56 1.61 -4.79
C CYS A 268 11.16 2.98 -4.23
N ASP A 269 10.64 3.88 -5.07
CA ASP A 269 10.29 5.25 -4.66
C ASP A 269 8.87 5.34 -4.08
N ALA A 270 8.57 6.50 -3.48
CA ALA A 270 7.26 6.78 -2.91
C ALA A 270 6.30 7.43 -3.91
N ILE A 271 6.69 7.56 -5.18
CA ILE A 271 5.95 8.35 -6.18
C ILE A 271 5.03 7.43 -6.96
N VAL A 272 3.72 7.66 -6.81
CA VAL A 272 2.69 6.90 -7.53
C VAL A 272 1.87 7.81 -8.43
N LYS A 273 1.26 7.23 -9.45
CA LYS A 273 0.35 7.95 -10.35
C LYS A 273 -1.02 7.29 -10.36
N PHE A 274 -2.02 8.05 -9.92
CA PHE A 274 -3.43 7.67 -10.01
C PHE A 274 -4.01 8.11 -11.34
N THR A 275 -4.70 7.21 -12.04
CA THR A 275 -5.34 7.46 -13.34
C THR A 275 -6.77 6.95 -13.34
N ARG A 276 -7.72 7.79 -13.77
CA ARG A 276 -9.16 7.44 -13.89
C ARG A 276 -9.76 8.17 -15.09
N GLY A 277 -10.01 7.45 -16.18
CA GLY A 277 -10.43 8.08 -17.44
C GLY A 277 -9.38 9.08 -17.93
N SER A 278 -9.76 10.35 -18.12
CA SER A 278 -8.84 11.43 -18.47
C SER A 278 -8.13 12.06 -17.27
N PHE A 279 -8.56 11.76 -16.05
CA PHE A 279 -7.93 12.28 -14.83
C PHE A 279 -6.62 11.54 -14.55
N SER A 280 -5.60 12.30 -14.17
CA SER A 280 -4.31 11.77 -13.72
C SER A 280 -3.71 12.67 -12.64
N LYS A 281 -3.21 12.09 -11.54
CA LYS A 281 -2.50 12.81 -10.48
C LYS A 281 -1.32 11.99 -9.95
N THR A 282 -0.17 12.62 -9.83
CA THR A 282 1.03 12.04 -9.20
C THR A 282 1.06 12.44 -7.73
N VAL A 283 1.37 11.49 -6.84
CA VAL A 283 1.37 11.66 -5.39
C VAL A 283 2.65 11.08 -4.81
N ASP A 284 3.19 11.75 -3.79
CA ASP A 284 4.27 11.21 -2.95
C ASP A 284 3.68 10.57 -1.67
N LEU A 285 3.73 9.23 -1.62
CA LEU A 285 3.24 8.42 -0.50
C LEU A 285 4.02 8.64 0.81
N SER A 286 5.22 9.22 0.77
CA SER A 286 5.98 9.56 1.99
C SER A 286 5.25 10.63 2.82
N THR A 287 4.59 11.57 2.14
CA THR A 287 3.82 12.65 2.77
C THR A 287 2.41 12.23 3.19
N THR A 288 1.91 11.13 2.61
CA THR A 288 0.55 10.62 2.83
C THR A 288 0.38 10.06 4.25
N ASN A 289 -0.69 10.48 4.93
CA ASN A 289 -1.11 9.93 6.23
C ASN A 289 -1.65 8.50 6.06
N PHE A 290 -1.51 7.68 7.10
CA PHE A 290 -2.11 6.35 7.14
C PHE A 290 -3.60 6.42 7.45
#